data_AF-A0A6B3LZ24-F1
#
_entry.id   AF-A0A6B3LZ24-F1
#
_cell.length_a   1.000
_cell.length_b   1.000
_cell.length_c   1.000
_cell.angle_alpha   90.00
_cell.angle_beta   90.00
_cell.angle_gamma   90.00
#
_symmetry.space_group_name_H-M   'P 1'
#
loop_
_entity.id
_entity.type
_entity.pdbx_description
1 polymer ?
#
loop_
_entity_poly.entity_id
_entity_poly.type
_entity_poly.pdbx_seq_one_letter_code
_entity_poly.pdbx_strand_id
1 'polypeptide(L)'
;MKKLPAFALISILVLLIDLELASAQSFNLNSFITQDSIPTILFNPPQDDKKPDKTTGAGSRDDRQCPQDTQNDAAQTGSPQPPLQALVPPDNYGVTFSEHPTFWVYIPETSATQIVLSLKEEGIKPHWQVFLPITGVSGIFGFKLGEESQPLEIGKNYQWAVVMVCGDQPGPNDPVTTAWVRRVLRSQQLDDSLNWLEQAVWYGKQGIWYDALTALAQARQLQPNNSKLMRDWAEFLSSVELKAIATEPLEPITD
;
A
#
# COMPACT_ATOMS: atom_id res chain seq x y z
N MET A 1 -23.79 -92.86 49.13
CA MET A 1 -22.74 -92.23 48.28
C MET A 1 -23.19 -92.32 46.83
N LYS A 2 -22.97 -91.24 46.08
CA LYS A 2 -23.21 -91.02 44.63
C LYS A 2 -24.66 -90.76 44.18
N LYS A 3 -24.83 -89.53 43.69
CA LYS A 3 -26.00 -88.93 43.03
C LYS A 3 -25.94 -89.17 41.50
N LEU A 4 -27.10 -89.18 40.83
CA LEU A 4 -27.47 -88.52 39.54
C LEU A 4 -28.84 -89.10 39.07
N PRO A 5 -29.57 -88.53 38.09
CA PRO A 5 -29.85 -87.11 37.78
C PRO A 5 -31.37 -86.86 37.53
N ALA A 6 -31.81 -85.60 37.45
CA ALA A 6 -32.99 -85.24 36.64
C ALA A 6 -32.94 -83.76 36.25
N PHE A 7 -33.17 -83.56 34.96
CA PHE A 7 -33.20 -82.32 34.19
C PHE A 7 -34.16 -81.25 34.74
N ALA A 8 -33.81 -79.97 34.57
CA ALA A 8 -34.65 -79.00 33.85
C ALA A 8 -33.96 -77.62 33.79
N LEU A 9 -33.64 -77.22 32.55
CA LEU A 9 -33.98 -75.94 31.93
C LEU A 9 -33.96 -74.68 32.82
N ILE A 10 -33.10 -73.70 32.52
CA ILE A 10 -33.45 -72.27 32.51
C ILE A 10 -32.39 -71.47 31.74
N SER A 11 -32.89 -70.79 30.71
CA SER A 11 -32.50 -69.53 30.09
C SER A 11 -31.04 -69.21 29.78
N ILE A 12 -30.77 -69.41 28.49
CA ILE A 12 -29.91 -68.61 27.62
C ILE A 12 -30.15 -67.10 27.85
N LEU A 13 -29.11 -66.37 28.26
CA LEU A 13 -29.02 -64.91 28.09
C LEU A 13 -27.88 -64.66 27.10
N VAL A 14 -28.22 -64.62 25.80
CA VAL A 14 -27.31 -64.11 24.76
C VAL A 14 -27.28 -62.60 24.92
N LEU A 15 -26.13 -62.06 25.31
CA LEU A 15 -25.80 -60.65 25.12
C LEU A 15 -25.76 -60.39 23.61
N LEU A 16 -26.84 -59.80 23.09
CA LEU A 16 -26.82 -59.07 21.83
C LEU A 16 -25.96 -57.82 22.07
N ILE A 17 -24.71 -57.89 21.63
CA ILE A 17 -23.90 -56.70 21.41
C ILE A 17 -24.40 -56.15 20.08
N ASP A 18 -25.17 -55.06 20.13
CA ASP A 18 -25.48 -54.28 18.94
C ASP A 18 -24.16 -53.74 18.39
N LEU A 19 -23.67 -54.38 17.33
CA LEU A 19 -22.59 -53.86 16.52
C LEU A 19 -23.20 -52.80 15.61
N GLU A 20 -23.44 -51.61 16.16
CA GLU A 20 -23.87 -50.48 15.36
C GLU A 20 -22.67 -50.07 14.49
N LEU A 21 -22.71 -50.49 13.22
CA LEU A 21 -21.83 -49.97 12.20
C LEU A 21 -22.06 -48.47 12.16
N ALA A 22 -21.14 -47.71 12.76
CA ALA A 22 -21.03 -46.29 12.51
C ALA A 22 -20.88 -46.12 11.00
N SER A 23 -21.98 -45.71 10.34
CA SER A 23 -21.93 -45.29 8.96
C SER A 23 -20.92 -44.15 8.91
N ALA A 24 -19.79 -44.36 8.23
CA ALA A 24 -18.94 -43.27 7.82
C ALA A 24 -19.75 -42.41 6.85
N GLN A 25 -20.48 -41.44 7.38
CA GLN A 25 -21.08 -40.40 6.59
C GLN A 25 -19.91 -39.70 5.90
N SER A 26 -19.85 -39.83 4.59
CA SER A 26 -18.94 -39.04 3.76
C SER A 26 -19.21 -37.58 4.08
N PHE A 27 -18.29 -36.95 4.79
CA PHE A 27 -18.25 -35.50 4.86
C PHE A 27 -18.06 -35.02 3.42
N ASN A 28 -19.15 -34.52 2.84
CA ASN A 28 -19.08 -33.74 1.61
C ASN A 28 -18.15 -32.55 1.91
N LEU A 29 -16.91 -32.61 1.43
CA LEU A 29 -15.97 -31.47 1.40
C LEU A 29 -16.41 -30.41 0.35
N ASN A 30 -17.68 -30.38 -0.01
CA ASN A 30 -18.27 -29.45 -0.95
C ASN A 30 -19.33 -28.62 -0.25
N SER A 31 -18.92 -27.75 0.66
CA SER A 31 -19.68 -26.55 1.05
C SER A 31 -18.98 -25.70 2.11
N PHE A 32 -17.70 -25.38 1.91
CA PHE A 32 -17.08 -24.19 2.51
C PHE A 32 -16.08 -23.56 1.54
N ILE A 33 -16.55 -23.27 0.32
CA ILE A 33 -16.08 -22.05 -0.33
C ILE A 33 -17.20 -21.05 -0.08
N THR A 34 -17.23 -20.48 1.12
CA THR A 34 -17.70 -19.10 1.21
C THR A 34 -16.77 -18.34 0.29
N GLN A 35 -17.30 -17.92 -0.86
CA GLN A 35 -16.71 -16.89 -1.69
C GLN A 35 -16.66 -15.65 -0.81
N ASP A 36 -15.61 -15.58 0.01
CA ASP A 36 -15.40 -14.49 0.94
C ASP A 36 -15.29 -13.26 0.04
N SER A 37 -16.29 -12.40 0.11
CA SER A 37 -16.27 -11.12 -0.57
C SER A 37 -15.23 -10.26 0.14
N ILE A 38 -13.95 -10.51 -0.20
CA ILE A 38 -12.82 -9.77 0.35
C ILE A 38 -13.03 -8.31 -0.10
N PRO A 39 -13.01 -7.36 0.86
CA PRO A 39 -13.30 -5.97 0.56
C PRO A 39 -12.28 -5.44 -0.44
N THR A 40 -12.76 -4.99 -1.60
CA THR A 40 -12.03 -4.07 -2.47
C THR A 40 -11.46 -2.96 -1.59
N ILE A 41 -10.16 -2.64 -1.75
CA ILE A 41 -9.56 -1.50 -1.06
C ILE A 41 -10.16 -0.24 -1.70
N LEU A 42 -11.29 0.21 -1.16
CA LEU A 42 -11.94 1.43 -1.57
C LEU A 42 -11.33 2.57 -0.78
N PHE A 43 -10.73 3.53 -1.49
CA PHE A 43 -10.34 4.80 -0.88
C PHE A 43 -11.54 5.73 -0.82
N ASN A 44 -11.93 6.13 0.38
CA ASN A 44 -12.95 7.16 0.58
C ASN A 44 -12.25 8.47 0.95
N PRO A 45 -12.19 9.48 0.09
CA PRO A 45 -11.56 10.75 0.42
C PRO A 45 -12.11 11.33 1.74
N PRO A 46 -11.25 11.94 2.58
CA PRO A 46 -11.70 12.59 3.81
C PRO A 46 -12.83 13.59 3.53
N GLN A 47 -13.84 13.62 4.41
CA GLN A 47 -15.00 14.50 4.27
C GLN A 47 -14.71 15.97 4.64
N ASP A 48 -13.50 16.29 5.13
CA ASP A 48 -13.13 17.60 5.66
C ASP A 48 -12.30 18.39 4.63
N ASP A 49 -12.74 19.61 4.31
CA ASP A 49 -12.16 20.49 3.28
C ASP A 49 -10.86 21.21 3.72
N LYS A 50 -10.15 20.70 4.72
CA LYS A 50 -8.91 21.32 5.27
C LYS A 50 -7.67 21.21 4.38
N LYS A 51 -7.86 20.94 3.09
CA LYS A 51 -6.78 20.97 2.11
C LYS A 51 -6.27 22.42 1.95
N PRO A 52 -4.96 22.61 1.78
CA PRO A 52 -4.40 23.92 1.45
C PRO A 52 -4.96 24.48 0.14
N ASP A 53 -5.03 25.80 0.04
CA ASP A 53 -5.43 26.48 -1.18
C ASP A 53 -4.46 26.15 -2.32
N LYS A 54 -5.01 25.86 -3.51
CA LYS A 54 -4.18 25.63 -4.70
C LYS A 54 -3.49 26.94 -5.09
N THR A 55 -2.18 27.02 -4.89
CA THR A 55 -1.38 28.06 -5.55
C THR A 55 -1.19 27.67 -7.00
N THR A 56 -1.53 28.55 -7.95
CA THR A 56 -1.17 28.34 -9.36
C THR A 56 0.36 28.31 -9.46
N GLY A 57 0.92 27.14 -9.80
CA GLY A 57 2.36 27.02 -10.05
C GLY A 57 2.76 27.97 -11.19
N ALA A 58 3.84 28.72 -11.01
CA ALA A 58 4.44 29.49 -12.09
C ALA A 58 5.05 28.49 -13.10
N GLY A 59 4.43 28.36 -14.28
CA GLY A 59 4.92 27.63 -15.46
C GLY A 59 5.91 26.50 -15.21
N SER A 60 5.42 25.31 -14.85
CA SER A 60 6.23 24.09 -14.95
C SER A 60 6.51 23.83 -16.42
N ARG A 61 7.78 23.70 -16.81
CA ARG A 61 8.13 23.14 -18.12
C ARG A 61 7.70 21.68 -18.12
N ASP A 62 7.11 21.22 -19.22
CA ASP A 62 6.31 20.00 -19.32
C ASP A 62 7.13 18.70 -19.16
N ASP A 63 8.45 18.81 -19.24
CA ASP A 63 9.34 17.67 -19.20
C ASP A 63 9.77 17.40 -17.75
N ARG A 64 8.96 16.63 -17.01
CA ARG A 64 9.31 16.08 -15.69
C ARG A 64 10.32 14.91 -15.80
N GLN A 65 11.30 15.07 -16.69
CA GLN A 65 12.42 14.18 -16.94
C GLN A 65 13.69 15.03 -16.99
N CYS A 66 14.84 14.43 -16.69
CA CYS A 66 16.07 15.17 -16.79
C CYS A 66 16.37 15.55 -18.24
N PRO A 67 16.90 16.76 -18.52
CA PRO A 67 17.15 17.22 -19.89
C PRO A 67 18.00 16.26 -20.73
N GLN A 68 18.98 15.59 -20.12
CA GLN A 68 19.82 14.60 -20.81
C GLN A 68 19.09 13.29 -21.17
N ASP A 69 17.96 12.99 -20.52
CA ASP A 69 17.19 11.76 -20.76
C ASP A 69 16.20 11.94 -21.94
N THR A 70 15.78 13.19 -22.22
CA THR A 70 14.81 13.54 -23.28
C THR A 70 15.31 13.35 -24.72
N GLN A 71 16.61 13.13 -24.93
CA GLN A 71 17.20 13.07 -26.29
C GLN A 71 17.00 11.72 -27.01
N ASN A 72 16.45 10.70 -26.35
CA ASN A 72 16.28 9.36 -26.94
C ASN A 72 14.88 9.08 -27.53
N ASP A 73 13.89 9.95 -27.31
CA ASP A 73 12.49 9.70 -27.67
C ASP A 73 12.13 10.03 -29.13
N ALA A 74 13.00 10.72 -29.88
CA ALA A 74 12.75 11.02 -31.30
C ALA A 74 12.85 9.80 -32.24
N ALA A 75 13.26 8.63 -31.73
CA ALA A 75 13.49 7.43 -32.53
C ALA A 75 12.81 6.14 -31.99
N GLN A 76 12.03 6.21 -30.91
CA GLN A 76 11.47 5.00 -30.29
C GLN A 76 9.96 4.90 -30.52
N THR A 77 9.56 3.84 -31.23
CA THR A 77 8.18 3.36 -31.40
C THR A 77 7.61 2.72 -30.12
N GLY A 78 7.92 3.30 -28.95
CA GLY A 78 7.45 2.88 -27.64
C GLY A 78 6.38 3.82 -27.11
N SER A 79 5.50 3.32 -26.24
CA SER A 79 4.60 4.18 -25.47
C SER A 79 5.43 5.15 -24.61
N PRO A 80 5.07 6.43 -24.53
CA PRO A 80 5.77 7.38 -23.65
C PRO A 80 5.79 6.84 -22.22
N GLN A 81 6.96 6.77 -21.58
CA GLN A 81 7.04 6.45 -20.16
C GLN A 81 6.33 7.55 -19.35
N PRO A 82 5.63 7.20 -18.26
CA PRO A 82 5.07 8.22 -17.38
C PRO A 82 6.20 9.14 -16.84
N PRO A 83 5.91 10.42 -16.56
CA PRO A 83 6.88 11.30 -15.92
C PRO A 83 7.03 11.02 -14.41
N LEU A 84 8.01 11.66 -13.76
CA LEU A 84 8.08 11.72 -12.29
C LEU A 84 6.71 12.12 -11.70
N GLN A 85 6.15 11.26 -10.83
CA GLN A 85 4.78 11.41 -10.35
C GLN A 85 4.63 10.98 -8.89
N ALA A 86 4.01 11.84 -8.07
CA ALA A 86 3.60 11.47 -6.72
C ALA A 86 2.41 10.51 -6.76
N LEU A 87 2.43 9.46 -5.94
CA LEU A 87 1.29 8.55 -5.77
C LEU A 87 0.33 9.13 -4.73
N VAL A 88 -0.42 10.14 -5.17
CA VAL A 88 -1.43 10.85 -4.35
C VAL A 88 -2.73 11.03 -5.13
N PRO A 89 -3.87 11.27 -4.46
CA PRO A 89 -5.13 11.56 -5.13
C PRO A 89 -5.06 12.79 -6.06
N PRO A 90 -6.00 12.95 -7.01
CA PRO A 90 -5.95 14.01 -8.04
C PRO A 90 -5.96 15.45 -7.50
N ASP A 91 -6.42 15.67 -6.27
CA ASP A 91 -6.36 16.96 -5.60
C ASP A 91 -4.98 17.29 -5.00
N ASN A 92 -4.02 16.38 -5.16
CA ASN A 92 -2.64 16.47 -4.68
C ASN A 92 -2.52 16.56 -3.15
N TYR A 93 -3.46 15.93 -2.44
CA TYR A 93 -3.59 15.99 -1.00
C TYR A 93 -3.96 14.61 -0.42
N GLY A 94 -3.43 14.31 0.76
CA GLY A 94 -3.81 13.14 1.53
C GLY A 94 -3.66 13.37 3.03
N VAL A 95 -4.23 12.47 3.82
CA VAL A 95 -4.08 12.49 5.29
C VAL A 95 -3.35 11.24 5.77
N THR A 96 -2.71 11.37 6.94
CA THR A 96 -1.98 10.28 7.59
C THR A 96 -2.26 10.26 9.10
N PHE A 97 -2.16 9.08 9.72
CA PHE A 97 -2.08 8.99 11.18
C PHE A 97 -0.63 8.98 11.67
N SER A 98 0.33 8.62 10.81
CA SER A 98 1.74 8.52 11.16
C SER A 98 2.36 9.87 11.49
N GLU A 99 3.23 9.89 12.50
CA GLU A 99 4.12 11.05 12.76
C GLU A 99 5.23 11.13 11.69
N HIS A 100 5.59 9.98 11.12
CA HIS A 100 6.63 9.79 10.12
C HIS A 100 6.06 8.98 8.94
N PRO A 101 5.27 9.61 8.05
CA PRO A 101 4.65 8.90 6.92
C PRO A 101 5.69 8.46 5.87
N THR A 102 5.28 7.54 5.01
CA THR A 102 6.02 7.20 3.79
C THR A 102 5.42 7.94 2.60
N PHE A 103 6.26 8.62 1.83
CA PHE A 103 5.88 9.29 0.59
C PHE A 103 6.21 8.41 -0.60
N TRP A 104 5.22 8.17 -1.46
CA TRP A 104 5.34 7.26 -2.59
C TRP A 104 5.45 8.04 -3.90
N VAL A 105 6.44 7.68 -4.71
CA VAL A 105 6.74 8.36 -5.97
C VAL A 105 7.07 7.34 -7.05
N TYR A 106 6.50 7.52 -8.24
CA TYR A 106 6.97 6.85 -9.44
C TYR A 106 8.14 7.66 -10.02
N ILE A 107 9.27 6.99 -10.21
CA ILE A 107 10.49 7.53 -10.80
C ILE A 107 10.66 6.84 -12.17
N PRO A 108 10.70 7.59 -13.29
CA PRO A 108 10.99 7.02 -14.60
C PRO A 108 12.46 6.58 -14.70
N GLU A 109 12.81 5.85 -15.76
CA GLU A 109 14.20 5.60 -16.08
C GLU A 109 14.94 6.93 -16.24
N THR A 110 16.09 7.05 -15.58
CA THR A 110 16.81 8.33 -15.53
C THR A 110 18.31 8.16 -15.32
N SER A 111 19.08 9.13 -15.79
CA SER A 111 20.51 9.27 -15.48
C SER A 111 20.80 9.89 -14.10
N ALA A 112 19.78 10.41 -13.40
CA ALA A 112 19.94 10.92 -12.05
C ALA A 112 20.37 9.81 -11.07
N THR A 113 21.32 10.13 -10.20
CA THR A 113 21.88 9.19 -9.20
C THR A 113 21.38 9.47 -7.78
N GLN A 114 20.65 10.56 -7.59
CA GLN A 114 20.11 10.95 -6.29
C GLN A 114 18.82 11.77 -6.47
N ILE A 115 18.00 11.76 -5.42
CA ILE A 115 16.87 12.68 -5.26
C ILE A 115 17.07 13.53 -4.01
N VAL A 116 16.35 14.66 -3.95
CA VAL A 116 16.13 15.40 -2.71
C VAL A 116 14.68 15.18 -2.28
N LEU A 117 14.49 14.59 -1.10
CA LEU A 117 13.21 14.63 -0.40
C LEU A 117 13.21 15.85 0.51
N SER A 118 12.19 16.69 0.42
CA SER A 118 12.01 17.84 1.31
C SER A 118 10.60 17.88 1.89
N LEU A 119 10.48 18.49 3.07
CA LEU A 119 9.23 18.65 3.81
C LEU A 119 9.20 20.04 4.43
N LYS A 120 8.08 20.74 4.30
CA LYS A 120 7.84 22.04 4.95
C LYS A 120 6.42 22.12 5.50
N GLU A 121 6.26 22.74 6.65
CA GLU A 121 4.95 23.11 7.21
C GLU A 121 4.35 24.28 6.42
N GLU A 122 3.03 24.28 6.24
CA GLU A 122 2.29 25.37 5.60
C GLU A 122 2.59 26.72 6.27
N GLY A 123 3.04 27.71 5.48
CA GLY A 123 3.34 29.05 5.97
C GLY A 123 4.69 29.22 6.68
N ILE A 124 5.49 28.16 6.81
CA ILE A 124 6.79 28.16 7.51
C ILE A 124 7.96 27.96 6.54
N LYS A 125 9.10 28.61 6.82
CA LYS A 125 10.28 28.65 5.94
C LYS A 125 11.47 27.73 6.25
N PRO A 126 11.70 27.15 7.46
CA PRO A 126 12.57 25.99 7.49
C PRO A 126 11.90 24.81 6.77
N HIS A 127 12.62 24.31 5.78
CA HIS A 127 12.36 23.04 5.13
C HIS A 127 13.32 22.01 5.74
N TRP A 128 12.81 20.86 6.14
CA TRP A 128 13.66 19.68 6.31
C TRP A 128 13.96 19.12 4.92
N GLN A 129 15.16 18.61 4.69
CA GLN A 129 15.52 17.93 3.45
C GLN A 129 16.60 16.87 3.66
N VAL A 130 16.59 15.85 2.81
CA VAL A 130 17.59 14.79 2.77
C VAL A 130 17.88 14.40 1.32
N PHE A 131 19.14 14.01 1.07
CA PHE A 131 19.56 13.43 -0.21
C PHE A 131 19.49 11.92 -0.11
N LEU A 132 18.82 11.27 -1.06
CA LEU A 132 18.67 9.82 -1.10
C LEU A 132 19.22 9.29 -2.43
N PRO A 133 20.11 8.27 -2.40
CA PRO A 133 20.65 7.70 -3.63
C PRO A 133 19.55 6.92 -4.38
N ILE A 134 19.61 6.96 -5.71
CA ILE A 134 18.79 6.13 -6.61
C ILE A 134 19.68 5.48 -7.66
N THR A 135 19.22 4.38 -8.25
CA THR A 135 20.00 3.58 -9.22
C THR A 135 19.65 3.88 -10.68
N GLY A 136 18.77 4.86 -10.92
CA GLY A 136 18.28 5.22 -12.26
C GLY A 136 17.24 4.27 -12.85
N VAL A 137 16.83 3.23 -12.10
CA VAL A 137 15.82 2.26 -12.55
C VAL A 137 14.40 2.83 -12.43
N SER A 138 13.56 2.56 -13.42
CA SER A 138 12.13 2.93 -13.39
C SER A 138 11.39 2.10 -12.35
N GLY A 139 10.55 2.74 -11.53
CA GLY A 139 9.75 2.05 -10.52
C GLY A 139 9.01 2.97 -9.56
N ILE A 140 8.25 2.35 -8.67
CA ILE A 140 7.53 3.00 -7.57
C ILE A 140 8.34 2.83 -6.30
N PHE A 141 8.76 3.96 -5.74
CA PHE A 141 9.59 4.04 -4.55
C PHE A 141 8.80 4.62 -3.39
N GLY A 142 9.00 4.05 -2.20
CA GLY A 142 8.49 4.60 -0.94
C GLY A 142 9.65 5.19 -0.14
N PHE A 143 9.56 6.47 0.19
CA PHE A 143 10.53 7.17 1.03
C PHE A 143 9.94 7.45 2.40
N LYS A 144 10.41 6.76 3.42
CA LYS A 144 9.95 6.98 4.79
C LYS A 144 10.53 8.29 5.31
N LEU A 145 9.70 9.09 5.97
CA LEU A 145 10.18 10.27 6.68
C LEU A 145 11.04 9.81 7.87
N GLY A 146 12.36 10.03 7.81
CA GLY A 146 13.29 9.57 8.84
C GLY A 146 13.07 10.21 10.22
N GLU A 147 13.52 9.53 11.27
CA GLU A 147 13.41 9.98 12.68
C GLU A 147 14.20 11.27 12.97
N GLU A 148 15.16 11.63 12.11
CA GLU A 148 15.92 12.88 12.19
C GLU A 148 15.08 14.12 11.80
N SER A 149 13.94 13.89 11.13
CA SER A 149 12.96 14.95 10.85
C SER A 149 12.08 15.20 12.07
N GLN A 150 11.48 16.38 12.17
CA GLN A 150 10.45 16.58 13.19
C GLN A 150 9.19 15.78 12.84
N PRO A 151 8.57 15.10 13.84
CA PRO A 151 7.31 14.40 13.62
C PRO A 151 6.25 15.38 13.13
N LEU A 152 5.41 14.95 12.20
CA LEU A 152 4.26 15.75 11.78
C LEU A 152 3.35 15.99 12.97
N GLU A 153 2.91 17.22 13.17
CA GLU A 153 1.96 17.56 14.23
C GLU A 153 0.52 17.34 13.78
N ILE A 154 -0.31 16.87 14.71
CA ILE A 154 -1.73 16.63 14.45
C ILE A 154 -2.42 17.96 14.09
N GLY A 155 -3.18 17.94 13.01
CA GLY A 155 -3.96 19.09 12.54
C GLY A 155 -3.14 20.12 11.75
N LYS A 156 -1.88 19.82 11.42
CA LYS A 156 -1.05 20.67 10.57
C LYS A 156 -0.91 20.12 9.16
N ASN A 157 -0.82 21.04 8.19
CA ASN A 157 -0.58 20.74 6.79
C ASN A 157 0.92 20.89 6.48
N TYR A 158 1.45 19.95 5.71
CA TYR A 158 2.82 19.97 5.23
C TYR A 158 2.84 19.70 3.73
N GLN A 159 3.74 20.36 3.02
CA GLN A 159 4.03 20.05 1.63
C GLN A 159 5.35 19.30 1.58
N TRP A 160 5.35 18.13 0.95
CA TRP A 160 6.57 17.42 0.61
C TRP A 160 6.87 17.55 -0.88
N ALA A 161 8.15 17.46 -1.23
CA ALA A 161 8.61 17.48 -2.61
C ALA A 161 9.73 16.46 -2.81
N VAL A 162 9.72 15.80 -3.96
CA VAL A 162 10.82 15.00 -4.46
C VAL A 162 11.37 15.66 -5.71
N VAL A 163 12.65 16.02 -5.67
CA VAL A 163 13.41 16.61 -6.79
C VAL A 163 14.41 15.58 -7.29
N MET A 164 14.38 15.30 -8.58
CA MET A 164 15.35 14.41 -9.24
C MET A 164 16.58 15.20 -9.64
N VAL A 165 17.75 14.87 -9.08
CA VAL A 165 18.96 15.68 -9.29
C VAL A 165 19.65 15.27 -10.58
N CYS A 166 19.53 16.09 -11.62
CA CYS A 166 20.00 15.77 -12.97
C CYS A 166 21.49 16.02 -13.20
N GLY A 167 22.16 16.71 -12.26
CA GLY A 167 23.61 16.97 -12.29
C GLY A 167 24.27 16.66 -10.94
N ASP A 168 25.35 17.38 -10.62
CA ASP A 168 26.05 17.20 -9.33
C ASP A 168 25.28 17.79 -8.14
N GLN A 169 24.41 18.78 -8.39
CA GLN A 169 23.64 19.50 -7.38
C GLN A 169 22.24 19.83 -7.92
N PRO A 170 21.24 20.02 -7.03
CA PRO A 170 19.88 20.39 -7.43
C PRO A 170 19.85 21.66 -8.27
N GLY A 171 19.29 21.56 -9.48
CA GLY A 171 19.18 22.62 -10.46
C GLY A 171 17.75 23.17 -10.59
N PRO A 172 17.59 24.39 -11.15
CA PRO A 172 16.27 24.99 -11.38
C PRO A 172 15.42 24.29 -12.46
N ASN A 173 16.04 23.40 -13.25
CA ASN A 173 15.38 22.63 -14.30
C ASN A 173 15.20 21.16 -13.90
N ASP A 174 15.53 20.80 -12.66
CA ASP A 174 15.39 19.43 -12.18
C ASP A 174 13.90 19.08 -12.04
N PRO A 175 13.48 17.89 -12.51
CA PRO A 175 12.11 17.42 -12.34
C PRO A 175 11.71 17.40 -10.88
N VAL A 176 10.49 17.89 -10.61
CA VAL A 176 9.94 17.92 -9.26
C VAL A 176 8.50 17.43 -9.26
N THR A 177 8.17 16.61 -8.26
CA THR A 177 6.80 16.33 -7.86
C THR A 177 6.59 16.80 -6.42
N THR A 178 5.39 17.28 -6.12
CA THR A 178 5.03 17.79 -4.79
C THR A 178 3.65 17.29 -4.42
N ALA A 179 3.39 17.07 -3.13
CA ALA A 179 2.03 16.86 -2.64
C ALA A 179 1.87 17.33 -1.20
N TRP A 180 0.61 17.40 -0.75
CA TRP A 180 0.26 17.81 0.59
C TRP A 180 -0.10 16.62 1.48
N VAL A 181 0.39 16.65 2.70
CA VAL A 181 0.05 15.72 3.77
C VAL A 181 -0.47 16.48 4.98
N ARG A 182 -1.55 15.98 5.58
CA ARG A 182 -2.03 16.44 6.88
C ARG A 182 -2.05 15.28 7.86
N ARG A 183 -1.41 15.45 9.01
CA ARG A 183 -1.55 14.47 10.09
C ARG A 183 -2.88 14.69 10.81
N VAL A 184 -3.66 13.64 10.97
CA VAL A 184 -4.95 13.67 11.68
C VAL A 184 -4.90 12.81 12.93
N LEU A 185 -5.78 13.09 13.90
CA LEU A 185 -5.89 12.29 15.11
C LEU A 185 -6.58 10.96 14.79
N ARG A 186 -5.99 9.84 15.22
CA ARG A 186 -6.62 8.53 15.16
C ARG A 186 -7.65 8.39 16.28
N SER A 187 -8.94 8.41 15.93
CA SER A 187 -10.04 8.26 16.90
C SER A 187 -10.40 6.80 17.19
N GLN A 188 -10.19 5.90 16.23
CA GLN A 188 -10.45 4.47 16.35
C GLN A 188 -9.12 3.72 16.41
N GLN A 189 -8.96 2.85 17.40
CA GLN A 189 -7.78 2.02 17.49
C GLN A 189 -7.78 0.99 16.35
N LEU A 190 -6.63 0.85 15.70
CA LEU A 190 -6.40 -0.23 14.76
C LEU A 190 -6.19 -1.51 15.59
N ASP A 191 -6.80 -2.61 15.17
CA ASP A 191 -6.53 -3.90 15.79
C ASP A 191 -5.11 -4.35 15.39
N ASP A 192 -4.24 -4.52 16.39
CA ASP A 192 -2.83 -4.88 16.20
C ASP A 192 -2.66 -6.30 15.63
N SER A 193 -3.73 -7.12 15.59
CA SER A 193 -3.71 -8.44 14.96
C SER A 193 -3.88 -8.39 13.43
N LEU A 194 -4.27 -7.23 12.86
CA LEU A 194 -4.50 -7.09 11.43
C LEU A 194 -3.20 -7.21 10.64
N ASN A 195 -3.22 -8.03 9.60
CA ASN A 195 -2.14 -8.08 8.63
C ASN A 195 -2.14 -6.83 7.73
N TRP A 196 -1.06 -6.62 6.97
CA TRP A 196 -0.89 -5.42 6.14
C TRP A 196 -2.03 -5.17 5.13
N LEU A 197 -2.61 -6.22 4.55
CA LEU A 197 -3.74 -6.05 3.62
C LEU A 197 -5.00 -5.59 4.37
N GLU A 198 -5.27 -6.17 5.53
CA GLU A 198 -6.41 -5.77 6.37
C GLU A 198 -6.25 -4.34 6.90
N GLN A 199 -5.03 -3.94 7.26
CA GLN A 199 -4.72 -2.56 7.62
C GLN A 199 -4.95 -1.60 6.44
N ALA A 200 -4.52 -1.97 5.22
CA ALA A 200 -4.75 -1.15 4.03
C ALA A 200 -6.25 -0.93 3.77
N VAL A 201 -7.06 -1.98 3.91
CA VAL A 201 -8.53 -1.89 3.81
C VAL A 201 -9.10 -0.96 4.89
N TRP A 202 -8.63 -1.09 6.14
CA TRP A 202 -9.09 -0.26 7.24
C TRP A 202 -8.76 1.23 7.01
N TYR A 203 -7.50 1.55 6.68
CA TYR A 203 -7.07 2.91 6.38
C TYR A 203 -7.82 3.50 5.16
N GLY A 204 -8.01 2.71 4.10
CA GLY A 204 -8.73 3.13 2.90
C GLY A 204 -10.18 3.55 3.19
N LYS A 205 -10.90 2.76 4.01
CA LYS A 205 -12.27 3.07 4.45
C LYS A 205 -12.36 4.36 5.26
N GLN A 206 -11.32 4.68 6.02
CA GLN A 206 -11.21 5.88 6.85
C GLN A 206 -10.67 7.09 6.05
N GLY A 207 -10.27 6.91 4.79
CA GLY A 207 -9.70 7.96 3.95
C GLY A 207 -8.25 8.32 4.25
N ILE A 208 -7.50 7.43 4.89
CA ILE A 208 -6.12 7.67 5.32
C ILE A 208 -5.15 7.20 4.24
N TRP A 209 -4.99 8.02 3.21
CA TRP A 209 -4.30 7.66 1.95
C TRP A 209 -2.89 7.12 2.16
N TYR A 210 -2.04 7.86 2.88
CA TYR A 210 -0.62 7.51 3.02
C TYR A 210 -0.43 6.18 3.75
N ASP A 211 -1.19 5.96 4.82
CA ASP A 211 -1.13 4.73 5.61
C ASP A 211 -1.72 3.54 4.82
N ALA A 212 -2.81 3.75 4.07
CA ALA A 212 -3.42 2.73 3.21
C ALA A 212 -2.47 2.26 2.10
N LEU A 213 -1.87 3.21 1.38
CA LEU A 213 -0.93 2.91 0.29
C LEU A 213 0.31 2.18 0.83
N THR A 214 0.85 2.64 1.96
CA THR A 214 2.02 2.02 2.60
C THR A 214 1.74 0.60 3.05
N ALA A 215 0.60 0.36 3.71
CA ALA A 215 0.20 -0.97 4.14
C ALA A 215 -0.02 -1.91 2.94
N LEU A 216 -0.62 -1.43 1.85
CA LEU A 216 -0.81 -2.23 0.64
C LEU A 216 0.52 -2.56 -0.05
N ALA A 217 1.45 -1.59 -0.10
CA ALA A 217 2.78 -1.81 -0.64
C ALA A 217 3.55 -2.87 0.18
N GLN A 218 3.49 -2.80 1.52
CA GLN A 218 4.07 -3.80 2.42
C GLN A 218 3.49 -5.20 2.16
N ALA A 219 2.16 -5.32 2.01
CA ALA A 219 1.52 -6.58 1.65
C ALA A 219 2.06 -7.15 0.33
N ARG A 220 2.22 -6.31 -0.72
CA ARG A 220 2.80 -6.71 -2.00
C ARG A 220 4.26 -7.12 -1.90
N GLN A 221 5.09 -6.37 -1.17
CA GLN A 221 6.51 -6.67 -1.01
C GLN A 221 6.74 -8.01 -0.30
N LEU A 222 5.90 -8.36 0.68
CA LEU A 222 5.96 -9.65 1.37
C LEU A 222 5.43 -10.83 0.54
N GLN A 223 4.60 -10.56 -0.46
CA GLN A 223 4.00 -11.57 -1.32
C GLN A 223 4.08 -11.16 -2.81
N PRO A 224 5.30 -11.04 -3.37
CA PRO A 224 5.50 -10.42 -4.69
C PRO A 224 4.86 -11.20 -5.84
N ASN A 225 4.62 -12.51 -5.65
CA ASN A 225 4.01 -13.39 -6.66
C ASN A 225 2.48 -13.53 -6.49
N ASN A 226 1.86 -12.84 -5.54
CA ASN A 226 0.41 -12.92 -5.30
C ASN A 226 -0.35 -12.07 -6.32
N SER A 227 -0.94 -12.73 -7.33
CA SER A 227 -1.67 -12.07 -8.42
C SER A 227 -2.91 -11.31 -7.95
N LYS A 228 -3.50 -11.67 -6.80
CA LYS A 228 -4.60 -10.91 -6.21
C LYS A 228 -4.08 -9.56 -5.70
N LEU A 229 -2.97 -9.53 -4.96
CA LEU A 229 -2.38 -8.29 -4.47
C LEU A 229 -1.91 -7.37 -5.58
N MET A 230 -1.39 -7.91 -6.69
CA MET A 230 -1.07 -7.11 -7.87
C MET A 230 -2.31 -6.41 -8.45
N ARG A 231 -3.46 -7.11 -8.47
CA ARG A 231 -4.73 -6.56 -8.94
C ARG A 231 -5.29 -5.53 -7.97
N ASP A 232 -5.32 -5.85 -6.67
CA ASP A 232 -5.80 -4.95 -5.62
C ASP A 232 -5.01 -3.62 -5.64
N TRP A 233 -3.69 -3.68 -5.84
CA TRP A 233 -2.84 -2.51 -6.04
C TRP A 233 -3.21 -1.71 -7.29
N ALA A 234 -3.37 -2.38 -8.43
CA ALA A 234 -3.70 -1.70 -9.67
C ALA A 234 -5.08 -1.04 -9.61
N GLU A 235 -6.06 -1.69 -8.97
CA GLU A 235 -7.40 -1.13 -8.72
C GLU A 235 -7.35 0.05 -7.75
N PHE A 236 -6.59 -0.06 -6.66
CA PHE A 236 -6.41 1.00 -5.69
C PHE A 236 -5.81 2.26 -6.32
N LEU A 237 -4.74 2.13 -7.11
CA LEU A 237 -4.14 3.25 -7.84
C LEU A 237 -5.07 3.78 -8.93
N SER A 238 -5.79 2.91 -9.64
CA SER A 238 -6.75 3.34 -10.65
C SER A 238 -7.91 4.14 -10.06
N SER A 239 -8.30 3.88 -8.81
CA SER A 239 -9.38 4.61 -8.12
C SER A 239 -9.07 6.10 -7.93
N VAL A 240 -7.79 6.48 -8.03
CA VAL A 240 -7.29 7.85 -7.90
C VAL A 240 -6.53 8.32 -9.14
N GLU A 241 -6.90 7.80 -10.31
CA GLU A 241 -6.35 8.21 -11.62
C GLU A 241 -4.86 7.89 -11.83
N LEU A 242 -4.26 7.03 -11.01
CA LEU A 242 -2.86 6.59 -11.11
C LEU A 242 -2.70 5.30 -11.94
N LYS A 243 -3.66 5.01 -12.83
CA LYS A 243 -3.68 3.79 -13.65
C LYS A 243 -2.43 3.65 -14.54
N ALA A 244 -1.86 4.76 -15.02
CA ALA A 244 -0.73 4.76 -15.94
C ALA A 244 0.55 4.14 -15.34
N ILE A 245 0.73 4.23 -14.02
CA ILE A 245 1.89 3.69 -13.29
C ILE A 245 1.54 2.43 -12.49
N ALA A 246 0.29 1.97 -12.56
CA ALA A 246 -0.22 0.91 -11.67
C ALA A 246 0.47 -0.45 -11.82
N THR A 247 1.12 -0.67 -12.97
CA THR A 247 1.82 -1.92 -13.31
C THR A 247 3.34 -1.81 -13.18
N GLU A 248 3.85 -0.65 -12.79
CA GLU A 248 5.30 -0.43 -12.63
C GLU A 248 5.87 -1.26 -11.47
N PRO A 249 7.17 -1.59 -11.51
CA PRO A 249 7.85 -2.28 -10.42
C PRO A 249 7.66 -1.55 -9.08
N LEU A 250 7.42 -2.31 -8.01
CA LEU A 250 7.35 -1.77 -6.66
C LEU A 250 8.67 -2.06 -5.96
N GLU A 251 9.42 -1.01 -5.68
CA GLU A 251 10.73 -1.11 -5.04
C GLU A 251 10.60 -1.16 -3.50
N PRO A 252 11.60 -1.70 -2.78
CA PRO A 252 11.65 -1.67 -1.32
C PRO A 252 11.52 -0.24 -0.76
N ILE A 253 10.91 -0.12 0.44
CA ILE A 253 10.87 1.17 1.14
C ILE A 253 12.30 1.58 1.54
N THR A 254 12.64 2.83 1.27
CA THR A 254 13.90 3.45 1.63
C THR A 254 13.67 4.33 2.87
N ASP A 255 14.54 4.16 3.88
CA ASP A 255 14.57 4.93 5.12
C ASP A 255 15.70 5.98 5.11
#